data_AF-A0A6A6W1K2-F1
#
_entry.id   AF-A0A6A6W1K2-F1
#
_cell.length_a   1.000
_cell.length_b   1.000
_cell.length_c   1.000
_cell.angle_alpha   90.00
_cell.angle_beta   90.00
_cell.angle_gamma   90.00
#
_symmetry.space_group_name_H-M   'P 1'
#
loop_
_entity.id
_entity.type
_entity.pdbx_description
1 polymer ?
#
loop_
_entity_poly.entity_id
_entity_poly.type
_entity_poly.pdbx_seq_one_letter_code
_entity_poly.pdbx_strand_id
1 'polypeptide(L)' 'IFPLLEPVDLLDINGTEYPEAISIPREITDDDILGAIKILLNDKAPGLDGIPNRCLKRTI' A
#
# COMPACT_ATOMS: atom_id res chain seq x y z
N ILE A 1 -10.93 -7.26 -15.36
CA ILE A 1 -11.81 -6.24 -14.74
C ILE A 1 -12.02 -6.69 -13.31
N PHE A 2 -11.56 -5.91 -12.33
CA PHE A 2 -11.88 -6.18 -10.93
C PHE A 2 -13.37 -5.87 -10.71
N PRO A 3 -14.10 -6.69 -9.94
CA PRO A 3 -15.51 -6.40 -9.66
C PRO A 3 -15.62 -5.09 -8.88
N LEU A 4 -16.63 -4.29 -9.21
CA LEU A 4 -17.07 -3.18 -8.38
C LEU A 4 -17.54 -3.77 -7.04
N LEU A 5 -16.99 -3.27 -5.94
CA LEU A 5 -17.46 -3.63 -4.61
C LEU A 5 -18.89 -3.09 -4.43
N GLU A 6 -19.81 -3.96 -4.04
CA GLU A 6 -21.15 -3.53 -3.65
C GLU A 6 -21.09 -2.76 -2.32
N PRO A 7 -21.95 -1.75 -2.11
CA PRO A 7 -22.02 -1.06 -0.83
C PRO A 7 -22.36 -2.06 0.28
N VAL A 8 -21.59 -2.01 1.38
CA VAL A 8 -21.83 -2.86 2.55
C VAL A 8 -23.02 -2.31 3.34
N ASP A 9 -23.99 -3.17 3.65
CA ASP A 9 -25.09 -2.86 4.56
C ASP A 9 -24.62 -2.97 6.01
N LEU A 10 -24.68 -1.86 6.76
CA LEU A 10 -24.28 -1.81 8.17
C LEU A 10 -25.36 -2.36 9.12
N LEU A 11 -26.50 -2.82 8.59
CA LEU A 11 -27.60 -3.42 9.35
C LEU A 11 -27.80 -4.91 9.02
N ASP A 12 -26.82 -5.53 8.35
CA ASP A 12 -26.87 -6.94 7.94
C ASP A 12 -26.97 -7.92 9.13
N ILE A 13 -26.45 -7.56 10.30
CA ILE A 13 -26.46 -8.38 11.51
C ILE A 13 -27.16 -7.65 12.67
N ASN A 14 -28.32 -8.17 13.09
CA ASN A 14 -29.11 -7.59 14.18
C ASN A 14 -28.34 -7.51 15.50
N GLY A 15 -28.28 -6.31 16.10
CA GLY A 15 -27.58 -6.04 17.36
C GLY A 15 -26.07 -5.83 17.22
N THR A 16 -25.53 -5.76 16.01
CA THR A 16 -24.12 -5.47 15.76
C THR A 16 -23.90 -3.96 15.58
N GLU A 17 -22.98 -3.40 16.35
CA GLU A 17 -22.48 -2.04 16.14
C GLU A 17 -21.16 -2.12 15.35
N TYR A 18 -21.21 -1.73 14.08
CA TYR A 18 -20.00 -1.59 13.28
C TYR A 18 -19.19 -0.37 13.73
N PRO A 19 -17.86 -0.50 13.90
CA PRO A 19 -17.03 0.65 14.24
C PRO A 19 -17.05 1.69 13.12
N GLU A 20 -16.76 2.94 13.47
CA GLU A 20 -16.59 4.01 12.48
C GLU A 20 -15.59 3.59 11.40
N ALA A 21 -15.95 3.85 10.14
CA ALA A 21 -15.10 3.54 9.01
C ALA A 21 -13.74 4.25 9.19
N ILE A 22 -12.68 3.45 9.25
CA ILE A 22 -11.32 3.98 9.33
C ILE A 22 -11.02 4.66 8.00
N SER A 23 -10.61 5.92 8.07
CA SER A 23 -10.08 6.62 6.89
C SER A 23 -8.81 5.91 6.43
N ILE A 24 -8.91 5.19 5.32
CA ILE A 24 -7.73 4.63 4.66
C ILE A 24 -7.00 5.81 4.00
N PRO A 25 -5.71 6.02 4.29
CA PRO A 25 -4.98 7.15 3.74
C PRO A 25 -4.95 7.13 2.21
N ARG A 26 -4.86 8.35 1.65
CA ARG A 26 -4.95 8.73 0.23
C ARG A 26 -4.27 7.77 -0.75
N GLU A 27 -4.77 7.80 -1.98
CA GLU A 27 -4.10 7.26 -3.17
C GLU A 27 -2.59 7.56 -3.12
N ILE A 28 -1.80 6.49 -3.18
CA ILE A 28 -0.34 6.57 -3.23
C ILE A 28 0.03 7.16 -4.59
N THR A 29 0.77 8.28 -4.58
CA THR A 29 1.21 8.94 -5.80
C THR A 29 2.56 8.39 -6.27
N ASP A 30 2.90 8.61 -7.54
CA ASP A 30 4.23 8.28 -8.06
C ASP A 30 5.34 9.01 -7.28
N ASP A 31 5.09 10.25 -6.83
CA ASP A 31 6.04 11.01 -6.02
C ASP A 31 6.31 10.37 -4.65
N ASP A 32 5.29 9.76 -4.04
CA ASP A 32 5.44 9.00 -2.79
C ASP A 32 6.33 7.77 -2.99
N ILE A 33 6.12 7.06 -4.10
CA ILE A 33 6.91 5.88 -4.48
C ILE A 33 8.37 6.28 -4.73
N LEU A 34 8.59 7.31 -5.54
CA LEU A 34 9.93 7.82 -5.85
C LEU A 34 10.63 8.35 -4.60
N GLY A 35 9.91 9.04 -3.72
CA GLY A 35 10.42 9.49 -2.42
C GLY A 35 10.89 8.32 -1.56
N ALA A 36 10.09 7.25 -1.47
CA ALA A 36 10.43 6.06 -0.72
C ALA A 36 11.67 5.34 -1.28
N ILE A 37 11.82 5.22 -2.61
CA ILE A 37 12.99 4.56 -3.21
C ILE A 37 14.27 5.38 -2.98
N LYS A 38 14.18 6.72 -3.02
CA LYS A 38 15.33 7.61 -2.83
C LYS A 38 15.99 7.43 -1.45
N ILE A 39 15.21 7.21 -0.40
CA ILE A 39 15.72 7.10 0.98
C ILE A 39 16.36 5.74 1.30
N LEU A 40 16.23 4.73 0.44
CA LEU A 40 16.82 3.41 0.67
C LEU A 40 18.35 3.47 0.66
N LEU A 41 19.03 2.71 1.53
CA LEU A 41 20.48 2.55 1.45
C LEU A 41 20.85 1.61 0.29
N ASN A 42 21.81 2.02 -0.56
CA ASN A 42 22.19 1.29 -1.76
C ASN A 42 22.70 -0.13 -1.47
N ASP A 43 23.47 -0.26 -0.39
CA ASP A 43 24.18 -1.48 -0.03
C ASP A 43 23.55 -2.20 1.17
N LYS A 44 22.25 -1.99 1.40
CA LYS A 44 21.48 -2.83 2.32
C LYS A 44 21.43 -4.26 1.77
N ALA A 45 21.57 -5.24 2.67
CA ALA A 45 21.43 -6.65 2.31
C ALA A 45 20.08 -6.91 1.62
N PRO A 46 20.07 -7.64 0.49
CA PRO A 46 18.83 -8.03 -0.19
C PRO A 46 17.88 -8.85 0.69
N GLY A 47 16.60 -8.82 0.34
CA GLY A 47 15.60 -9.68 0.95
C GLY A 47 15.65 -11.12 0.41
N LEU A 48 14.58 -11.87 0.62
CA LEU A 48 14.44 -13.24 0.11
C LEU A 48 14.44 -13.30 -1.44
N ASP A 49 14.13 -12.17 -2.09
CA ASP A 49 14.17 -12.01 -3.54
C ASP A 49 15.60 -11.89 -4.10
N GLY A 50 16.60 -11.63 -3.24
CA GLY A 50 17.99 -11.43 -3.65
C GLY A 50 18.24 -10.13 -4.42
N ILE A 51 17.27 -9.22 -4.52
CA ILE A 51 17.39 -7.98 -5.31
C ILE A 51 18.05 -6.86 -4.48
N PRO A 52 19.21 -6.33 -4.88
CA PRO A 52 19.83 -5.21 -4.17
C PRO A 52 19.11 -3.88 -4.42
N ASN A 53 19.06 -3.01 -3.40
CA ASN A 53 18.42 -1.68 -3.50
C ASN A 53 18.99 -0.79 -4.62
N ARG A 54 20.29 -0.92 -4.95
CA ARG A 54 20.90 -0.22 -6.09
C ARG A 54 20.19 -0.49 -7.44
N CYS A 55 19.56 -1.65 -7.60
CA CYS A 55 18.81 -1.97 -8.81
C CYS A 55 17.55 -1.12 -8.92
N LEU A 56 16.89 -0.84 -7.79
CA LEU A 56 15.69 0.00 -7.74
C LEU A 56 16.00 1.47 -8.08
N LYS A 57 17.18 1.96 -7.70
CA LYS A 57 17.60 3.34 -7.96
C LYS A 57 18.17 3.61 -9.34
N ARG A 58 18.59 2.59 -10.10
CA ARG A 58 19.11 2.77 -11.47
C ARG A 58 18.01 3.09 -12.49
N THR A 59 16.77 2.80 -12.14
CA THR A 59 15.60 2.95 -13.01
C THR A 59 14.89 4.29 -12.80
N ILE A 60 15.42 5.14 -11.91
CA ILE A 60 14.92 6.47 -11.56
C ILE A 60 15.89 7.53 -12.06
#